data_AF-A0A916ZL48-F1
#
_entry.id   AF-A0A916ZL48-F1
#
_cell.length_a   1.000
_cell.length_b   1.000
_cell.length_c   1.000
_cell.angle_alpha   90.00
_cell.angle_beta   90.00
_cell.angle_gamma   90.00
#
_symmetry.space_group_name_H-M   'P 1'
#
loop_
_entity.id
_entity.type
_entity.pdbx_description
1 polymer ?
#
loop_
_entity_poly.entity_id
_entity_poly.type
_entity_poly.pdbx_seq_one_letter_code
_entity_poly.pdbx_strand_id
1 'polypeptide(L)'
;MMETAYSFTVMKKHVWRFICGLLVIIICLLFIPAGHANASGTKSYTEVPAGLHLVSQGSTVTPYNGMVFNDAAKGSPSGAREHLTDGNLGTLAGGYGAVNFYIDLGRKLPLEYVKVYFSRLWDGVNKVYVSDDAVNWTEVVSGDGSQDEYLRDLTATDSMTQPNDFGALLPAGTTGRYVRLTTRSWANLYEIQVYSTQGNPVNQIQVKGSITNHVVASLSMQLNAWVQPSSATDTSVTWSVYAKPGSTGAAMIDAQTGFLTASSPGIVTVQAAANDGSGITGSLDVTIDASVAKWREMEFALSSAATYSHPFMDVDVTATFTGPNGETLTRPAFWDGGIRGKSDSRRRPREAGR
;
A
#
# COMPACT_ATOMS: atom_id res chain seq x y z
N MET A 1 -54.00 62.02 -24.58
CA MET A 1 -53.76 60.88 -23.67
C MET A 1 -54.01 59.53 -24.36
N MET A 2 -53.52 59.33 -25.60
CA MET A 2 -53.75 58.07 -26.33
C MET A 2 -52.56 57.59 -27.17
N GLU A 3 -51.35 58.10 -26.91
CA GLU A 3 -50.11 57.65 -27.58
C GLU A 3 -49.10 57.01 -26.63
N THR A 4 -49.24 57.18 -25.31
CA THR A 4 -48.30 56.62 -24.32
C THR A 4 -48.66 55.21 -23.84
N ALA A 5 -49.87 54.70 -24.11
CA ALA A 5 -50.31 53.36 -23.69
C ALA A 5 -49.93 52.23 -24.68
N TYR A 6 -49.68 52.56 -25.96
CA TYR A 6 -49.36 51.56 -26.98
C TYR A 6 -47.90 51.08 -26.90
N SER A 7 -46.96 51.98 -26.58
CA SER A 7 -45.52 51.64 -26.48
C SER A 7 -45.18 50.73 -25.30
N PHE A 8 -45.89 50.82 -24.17
CA PHE A 8 -45.60 49.98 -23.00
C PHE A 8 -46.03 48.51 -23.15
N THR A 9 -47.06 48.26 -23.95
CA THR A 9 -47.62 46.90 -24.12
C THR A 9 -46.81 46.08 -25.13
N VAL A 10 -46.25 46.71 -26.16
CA VAL A 10 -45.39 46.07 -27.16
C VAL A 10 -44.02 45.73 -26.55
N MET A 11 -43.48 46.61 -25.70
CA MET A 11 -42.18 46.41 -25.06
C MET A 11 -42.17 45.23 -24.07
N LYS A 12 -43.26 45.00 -23.31
CA LYS A 12 -43.39 43.83 -22.41
C LYS A 12 -43.44 42.49 -23.16
N LYS A 13 -44.10 42.41 -24.32
CA LYS A 13 -44.16 41.17 -25.12
C LYS A 13 -42.82 40.80 -25.75
N HIS A 14 -42.03 41.79 -26.16
CA HIS A 14 -40.69 41.54 -26.71
C HIS A 14 -39.67 41.18 -25.64
N VAL A 15 -39.73 41.82 -24.47
CA VAL A 15 -38.86 41.50 -23.32
C VAL A 15 -39.18 40.10 -22.75
N TRP A 16 -40.45 39.71 -22.65
CA TRP A 16 -40.84 38.37 -22.19
C TRP A 16 -40.42 37.26 -23.16
N ARG A 17 -40.55 37.49 -24.48
CA ARG A 17 -40.09 36.55 -25.51
C ARG A 17 -38.56 36.40 -25.52
N PHE A 18 -37.81 37.47 -25.25
CA PHE A 18 -36.35 37.41 -25.11
C PHE A 18 -35.93 36.69 -23.83
N ILE A 19 -36.60 36.91 -22.69
CA ILE A 19 -36.28 36.25 -21.42
C ILE A 19 -36.65 34.76 -21.47
N CYS A 20 -37.79 34.38 -22.08
CA CYS A 20 -38.12 32.96 -22.29
C CYS A 20 -37.19 32.28 -23.31
N GLY A 21 -36.74 32.98 -24.35
CA GLY A 21 -35.75 32.46 -25.30
C GLY A 21 -34.39 32.21 -24.66
N LEU A 22 -33.92 33.13 -23.80
CA LEU A 22 -32.68 32.95 -23.03
C LEU A 22 -32.78 31.81 -22.00
N LEU A 23 -33.95 31.64 -21.34
CA LEU A 23 -34.15 30.57 -20.36
C LEU A 23 -34.19 29.17 -21.01
N VAL A 24 -34.73 29.06 -22.23
CA VAL A 24 -34.71 27.81 -23.02
C VAL A 24 -33.29 27.51 -23.52
N ILE A 25 -32.50 28.51 -23.90
CA ILE A 25 -31.09 28.33 -24.28
C ILE A 25 -30.22 27.94 -23.06
N ILE A 26 -30.49 28.50 -21.88
CA ILE A 26 -29.80 28.12 -20.63
C ILE A 26 -30.19 26.69 -20.19
N ILE A 27 -31.44 26.27 -20.38
CA ILE A 27 -31.87 24.89 -20.09
C ILE A 27 -31.34 23.88 -21.12
N CYS A 28 -31.19 24.27 -22.40
CA CYS A 28 -30.51 23.43 -23.40
C CYS A 28 -28.99 23.35 -23.22
N LEU A 29 -28.36 24.30 -22.52
CA LEU A 29 -26.94 24.24 -22.14
C LEU A 29 -26.69 23.41 -20.87
N LEU A 30 -27.73 23.01 -20.14
CA LEU A 30 -27.64 22.15 -18.96
C LEU A 30 -27.80 20.65 -19.26
N PHE A 31 -28.07 20.29 -20.52
CA PHE A 31 -28.02 18.91 -21.01
C PHE A 31 -27.12 18.85 -22.25
N ILE A 32 -25.84 19.11 -22.05
CA ILE A 32 -24.83 18.52 -22.93
C ILE A 32 -24.84 17.02 -22.57
N PRO A 33 -25.33 16.11 -23.43
CA PRO A 33 -25.09 14.69 -23.20
C PRO A 33 -23.58 14.53 -23.06
N ALA A 34 -23.12 13.83 -22.01
CA ALA A 34 -21.71 13.61 -21.73
C ALA A 34 -21.00 13.28 -23.06
N GLY A 35 -20.28 14.28 -23.58
CA GLY A 35 -19.72 14.19 -24.91
C GLY A 35 -18.69 13.09 -24.89
N HIS A 36 -18.83 12.10 -25.76
CA HIS A 36 -17.72 11.21 -26.08
C HIS A 36 -16.57 12.09 -26.59
N ALA A 37 -15.36 11.86 -26.07
CA ALA A 37 -14.18 12.51 -26.59
C ALA A 37 -14.03 12.10 -28.07
N ASN A 38 -13.84 13.07 -28.98
CA ASN A 38 -13.44 12.79 -30.37
C ASN A 38 -11.93 12.91 -30.43
N ALA A 39 -11.23 11.92 -30.98
CA ALA A 39 -9.79 12.07 -31.24
C ALA A 39 -9.58 12.83 -32.55
N SER A 40 -9.17 14.09 -32.44
CA SER A 40 -8.54 14.80 -33.56
C SER A 40 -7.25 15.45 -33.06
N GLY A 41 -6.23 14.61 -32.93
CA GLY A 41 -4.89 14.98 -32.50
C GLY A 41 -4.02 13.73 -32.39
N THR A 42 -3.19 13.48 -33.40
CA THR A 42 -2.40 12.28 -33.61
C THR A 42 -1.62 11.87 -32.34
N LYS A 43 -1.83 10.64 -31.86
CA LYS A 43 -1.16 10.00 -30.69
C LYS A 43 -1.32 10.65 -29.30
N SER A 44 -2.16 11.68 -29.13
CA SER A 44 -2.27 12.47 -27.89
C SER A 44 -2.67 11.72 -26.60
N TYR A 45 -3.13 10.47 -26.70
CA TYR A 45 -3.64 9.69 -25.54
C TYR A 45 -2.97 8.34 -25.40
N THR A 46 -1.70 8.21 -25.79
CA THR A 46 -0.91 6.99 -25.52
C THR A 46 -0.02 7.16 -24.29
N GLU A 47 0.36 8.39 -23.99
CA GLU A 47 1.05 8.80 -22.77
C GLU A 47 0.04 9.25 -21.73
N VAL A 48 0.27 8.84 -20.48
CA VAL A 48 -0.54 9.28 -19.34
C VAL A 48 -0.26 10.77 -19.13
N PRO A 49 -1.29 11.63 -19.07
CA PRO A 49 -1.10 13.04 -18.73
C PRO A 49 -0.32 13.24 -17.43
N ALA A 50 0.56 14.24 -17.42
CA ALA A 50 1.35 14.56 -16.24
C ALA A 50 0.46 14.96 -15.04
N GLY A 51 0.86 14.55 -13.84
CA GLY A 51 0.15 14.88 -12.59
C GLY A 51 -1.02 13.96 -12.25
N LEU A 52 -1.29 12.92 -13.05
CA LEU A 52 -2.25 11.89 -12.69
C LEU A 52 -1.61 10.74 -11.89
N HIS A 53 -2.40 10.13 -11.02
CA HIS A 53 -2.01 9.02 -10.15
C HIS A 53 -2.70 7.72 -10.59
N LEU A 54 -1.94 6.62 -10.66
CA LEU A 54 -2.50 5.29 -10.89
C LEU A 54 -3.30 4.87 -9.65
N VAL A 55 -4.60 4.62 -9.82
CA VAL A 55 -5.51 4.28 -8.71
C VAL A 55 -6.09 2.87 -8.79
N SER A 56 -5.95 2.18 -9.92
CA SER A 56 -6.43 0.79 -10.07
C SER A 56 -5.49 -0.28 -9.51
N GLN A 57 -4.27 0.06 -9.09
CA GLN A 57 -3.29 -0.94 -8.68
C GLN A 57 -3.74 -1.67 -7.39
N GLY A 58 -3.84 -3.00 -7.48
CA GLY A 58 -4.33 -3.89 -6.43
C GLY A 58 -5.86 -3.89 -6.28
N SER A 59 -6.61 -3.25 -7.17
CA SER A 59 -8.07 -3.24 -7.13
C SER A 59 -8.67 -4.62 -7.35
N THR A 60 -9.78 -4.91 -6.67
CA THR A 60 -10.51 -6.16 -6.88
C THR A 60 -11.12 -6.19 -8.27
N VAL A 61 -10.95 -7.31 -8.98
CA VAL A 61 -11.49 -7.55 -10.32
C VAL A 61 -12.67 -8.52 -10.26
N THR A 62 -13.83 -8.12 -10.76
CA THR A 62 -15.06 -8.91 -10.71
C THR A 62 -15.61 -9.18 -12.11
N PRO A 63 -15.88 -10.44 -12.50
CA PRO A 63 -16.52 -10.73 -13.77
C PRO A 63 -17.94 -10.16 -13.79
N TYR A 64 -18.40 -9.74 -14.96
CA TYR A 64 -19.70 -9.11 -15.15
C TYR A 64 -20.50 -9.82 -16.23
N ASN A 65 -21.83 -9.79 -16.09
CA ASN A 65 -22.80 -10.30 -17.08
C ASN A 65 -22.47 -11.73 -17.59
N GLY A 66 -22.10 -12.64 -16.69
CA GLY A 66 -21.82 -14.04 -17.03
C GLY A 66 -20.43 -14.31 -17.60
N MET A 67 -19.52 -13.33 -17.64
CA MET A 67 -18.12 -13.57 -17.98
C MET A 67 -17.50 -14.61 -17.04
N VAL A 68 -16.66 -15.48 -17.62
CA VAL A 68 -15.81 -16.40 -16.87
C VAL A 68 -14.36 -16.13 -17.24
N PHE A 69 -13.51 -15.90 -16.24
CA PHE A 69 -12.07 -15.74 -16.44
C PHE A 69 -11.45 -17.05 -16.91
N ASN A 70 -10.48 -16.94 -17.82
CA ASN A 70 -9.64 -18.04 -18.27
C ASN A 70 -8.47 -18.22 -17.30
N ASP A 71 -8.78 -18.66 -16.09
CA ASP A 71 -7.86 -18.90 -14.98
C ASP A 71 -7.50 -20.39 -14.83
N ALA A 72 -6.60 -20.70 -13.88
CA ALA A 72 -6.06 -22.05 -13.66
C ALA A 72 -7.12 -23.14 -13.43
N ALA A 73 -8.37 -22.79 -13.15
CA ALA A 73 -9.47 -23.76 -13.08
C ALA A 73 -9.87 -24.33 -14.46
N LYS A 74 -9.27 -23.86 -15.56
CA LYS A 74 -9.57 -24.27 -16.93
C LYS A 74 -8.30 -24.52 -17.75
N GLY A 75 -8.30 -25.58 -18.58
CA GLY A 75 -7.12 -26.28 -19.12
C GLY A 75 -6.14 -25.55 -20.06
N SER A 76 -6.26 -24.23 -20.27
CA SER A 76 -5.23 -23.39 -20.89
C SER A 76 -5.36 -21.94 -20.38
N PRO A 77 -4.95 -21.71 -19.12
CA PRO A 77 -5.22 -20.46 -18.43
C PRO A 77 -4.36 -19.32 -18.98
N SER A 78 -4.98 -18.17 -19.20
CA SER A 78 -4.27 -16.91 -19.44
C SER A 78 -3.62 -16.35 -18.18
N GLY A 79 -4.06 -16.79 -16.99
CA GLY A 79 -3.53 -16.39 -15.68
C GLY A 79 -4.64 -16.00 -14.71
N ALA A 80 -4.27 -15.55 -13.50
CA ALA A 80 -5.21 -15.12 -12.47
C ALA A 80 -5.76 -13.71 -12.79
N ARG A 81 -7.02 -13.44 -12.50
CA ARG A 81 -7.67 -12.14 -12.81
C ARG A 81 -7.02 -10.95 -12.10
N GLU A 82 -6.37 -11.20 -10.97
CA GLU A 82 -5.64 -10.19 -10.19
C GLU A 82 -4.48 -9.60 -10.98
N HIS A 83 -3.98 -10.32 -12.00
CA HIS A 83 -2.97 -9.81 -12.94
C HIS A 83 -3.44 -8.61 -13.75
N LEU A 84 -4.74 -8.29 -13.79
CA LEU A 84 -5.25 -7.12 -14.51
C LEU A 84 -4.99 -5.80 -13.79
N THR A 85 -4.51 -5.85 -12.54
CA THR A 85 -4.29 -4.69 -11.68
C THR A 85 -3.04 -4.82 -10.82
N ASP A 86 -2.16 -5.77 -11.13
CA ASP A 86 -1.00 -6.08 -10.28
C ASP A 86 0.21 -5.16 -10.55
N GLY A 87 0.13 -4.34 -11.60
CA GLY A 87 1.21 -3.47 -12.06
C GLY A 87 2.30 -4.18 -12.86
N ASN A 88 2.13 -5.47 -13.20
CA ASN A 88 3.10 -6.28 -13.93
C ASN A 88 2.66 -6.49 -15.38
N LEU A 89 3.29 -5.81 -16.32
CA LEU A 89 2.98 -5.93 -17.75
C LEU A 89 3.42 -7.26 -18.40
N GLY A 90 4.00 -8.19 -17.63
CA GLY A 90 4.41 -9.51 -18.09
C GLY A 90 3.44 -10.64 -17.72
N THR A 91 2.44 -10.37 -16.88
CA THR A 91 1.39 -11.32 -16.51
C THR A 91 0.14 -11.07 -17.36
N LEU A 92 -0.67 -12.12 -17.56
CA LEU A 92 -1.87 -12.05 -18.39
C LEU A 92 -3.10 -12.47 -17.58
N ALA A 93 -4.26 -11.92 -17.95
CA ALA A 93 -5.55 -12.50 -17.65
C ALA A 93 -6.53 -12.23 -18.81
N GLY A 94 -7.48 -13.12 -19.01
CA GLY A 94 -8.43 -13.06 -20.11
C GLY A 94 -9.70 -13.81 -19.78
N GLY A 95 -10.64 -13.82 -20.71
CA GLY A 95 -11.90 -14.55 -20.60
C GLY A 95 -12.03 -15.65 -21.64
N TYR A 96 -12.96 -16.57 -21.42
CA TYR A 96 -13.44 -17.44 -22.50
C TYR A 96 -14.37 -16.64 -23.42
N GLY A 97 -13.81 -16.04 -24.47
CA GLY A 97 -14.52 -15.12 -25.36
C GLY A 97 -14.40 -13.66 -24.91
N ALA A 98 -15.43 -12.85 -25.20
CA ALA A 98 -15.45 -11.43 -24.85
C ALA A 98 -15.20 -11.23 -23.35
N VAL A 99 -14.27 -10.35 -22.99
CA VAL A 99 -14.09 -9.95 -21.59
C VAL A 99 -15.15 -8.92 -21.25
N ASN A 100 -15.72 -9.05 -20.06
CA ASN A 100 -16.67 -8.12 -19.49
C ASN A 100 -16.54 -8.19 -17.97
N PHE A 101 -15.73 -7.31 -17.42
CA PHE A 101 -15.43 -7.27 -15.98
C PHE A 101 -15.36 -5.83 -15.52
N TYR A 102 -15.47 -5.63 -14.22
CA TYR A 102 -15.21 -4.34 -13.60
C TYR A 102 -14.18 -4.45 -12.48
N ILE A 103 -13.50 -3.33 -12.25
CA ILE A 103 -12.60 -3.14 -11.11
C ILE A 103 -13.28 -2.27 -10.06
N ASP A 104 -13.03 -2.54 -8.78
CA ASP A 104 -13.45 -1.71 -7.66
C ASP A 104 -12.26 -0.88 -7.15
N LEU A 105 -12.32 0.45 -7.32
CA LEU A 105 -11.30 1.38 -6.85
C LEU A 105 -11.37 1.62 -5.33
N GLY A 106 -12.34 1.00 -4.63
CA GLY A 106 -12.56 1.08 -3.18
C GLY A 106 -13.29 2.35 -2.74
N ARG A 107 -13.21 3.43 -3.53
CA ARG A 107 -13.91 4.70 -3.28
C ARG A 107 -14.26 5.42 -4.59
N LYS A 108 -15.20 6.36 -4.51
CA LYS A 108 -15.52 7.25 -5.63
C LYS A 108 -14.39 8.24 -5.86
N LEU A 109 -13.93 8.37 -7.10
CA LEU A 109 -12.84 9.24 -7.52
C LEU A 109 -13.25 10.08 -8.73
N PRO A 110 -12.64 11.27 -8.94
CA PRO A 110 -12.57 11.85 -10.28
C PRO A 110 -11.68 10.95 -11.16
N LEU A 111 -12.11 10.67 -12.38
CA LEU A 111 -11.42 9.76 -13.28
C LEU A 111 -11.10 10.48 -14.59
N GLU A 112 -9.82 10.50 -14.96
CA GLU A 112 -9.34 11.34 -16.06
C GLU A 112 -8.84 10.52 -17.23
N TYR A 113 -8.27 9.35 -16.98
CA TYR A 113 -7.62 8.57 -18.02
C TYR A 113 -7.64 7.07 -17.73
N VAL A 114 -7.77 6.27 -18.79
CA VAL A 114 -7.66 4.81 -18.72
C VAL A 114 -6.58 4.35 -19.71
N LYS A 115 -5.80 3.36 -19.30
CA LYS A 115 -4.83 2.68 -20.15
C LYS A 115 -5.03 1.18 -20.06
N VAL A 116 -5.08 0.49 -21.18
CA VAL A 116 -5.25 -0.96 -21.23
C VAL A 116 -4.11 -1.56 -22.04
N TYR A 117 -3.45 -2.55 -21.47
CA TYR A 117 -2.42 -3.34 -22.13
C TYR A 117 -3.01 -4.69 -22.50
N PHE A 118 -2.83 -5.12 -23.75
CA PHE A 118 -3.50 -6.30 -24.25
C PHE A 118 -2.65 -7.09 -25.25
N SER A 119 -2.87 -8.40 -25.29
CA SER A 119 -2.34 -9.28 -26.33
C SER A 119 -3.29 -9.27 -27.53
N ARG A 120 -2.76 -9.31 -28.75
CA ARG A 120 -3.43 -9.57 -30.06
C ARG A 120 -4.97 -9.47 -30.09
N LEU A 121 -5.47 -8.56 -30.96
CA LEU A 121 -6.87 -8.34 -31.36
C LEU A 121 -7.74 -7.55 -30.36
N TRP A 122 -7.71 -6.22 -30.50
CA TRP A 122 -8.77 -5.30 -30.07
C TRP A 122 -9.66 -5.06 -31.29
N ASP A 123 -10.40 -6.08 -31.72
CA ASP A 123 -11.15 -6.06 -32.98
C ASP A 123 -12.59 -5.57 -32.78
N GLY A 124 -13.03 -4.61 -33.59
CA GLY A 124 -14.37 -4.02 -33.46
C GLY A 124 -14.56 -3.24 -32.15
N VAL A 125 -15.78 -2.80 -31.85
CA VAL A 125 -16.05 -1.81 -30.79
C VAL A 125 -15.87 -2.40 -29.38
N ASN A 126 -14.88 -1.90 -28.66
CA ASN A 126 -14.65 -2.16 -27.23
C ASN A 126 -15.00 -0.90 -26.43
N LYS A 127 -15.37 -1.08 -25.16
CA LYS A 127 -15.97 0.02 -24.40
C LYS A 127 -15.54 0.04 -22.94
N VAL A 128 -15.40 1.24 -22.41
CA VAL A 128 -15.15 1.50 -20.99
C VAL A 128 -16.36 2.20 -20.39
N TYR A 129 -16.75 1.74 -19.20
CA TYR A 129 -17.83 2.32 -18.43
C TYR A 129 -17.35 2.71 -17.04
N VAL A 130 -18.02 3.68 -16.44
CA VAL A 130 -17.86 4.01 -15.02
C VAL A 130 -19.19 3.84 -14.28
N SER A 131 -19.11 3.59 -12.98
CA SER A 131 -20.27 3.48 -12.11
C SER A 131 -19.92 3.87 -10.67
N ASP A 132 -20.90 4.36 -9.94
CA ASP A 132 -20.81 4.57 -8.48
C ASP A 132 -21.20 3.31 -7.68
N ASP A 133 -22.00 2.40 -8.26
CA ASP A 133 -22.69 1.31 -7.55
C ASP A 133 -22.54 -0.07 -8.19
N ALA A 134 -21.80 -0.18 -9.30
CA ALA A 134 -21.64 -1.38 -10.12
C ALA A 134 -22.94 -1.94 -10.74
N VAL A 135 -24.02 -1.16 -10.72
CA VAL A 135 -25.33 -1.50 -11.29
C VAL A 135 -25.66 -0.56 -12.44
N ASN A 136 -25.54 0.75 -12.21
CA ASN A 136 -25.82 1.80 -13.19
C ASN A 136 -24.53 2.21 -13.88
N TRP A 137 -24.40 1.88 -15.16
CA TRP A 137 -23.17 2.05 -15.93
C TRP A 137 -23.29 3.19 -16.94
N THR A 138 -22.33 4.11 -16.91
CA THR A 138 -22.19 5.20 -17.90
C THR A 138 -21.07 4.86 -18.86
N GLU A 139 -21.36 4.79 -20.16
CA GLU A 139 -20.33 4.62 -21.19
C GLU A 139 -19.48 5.89 -21.27
N VAL A 140 -18.17 5.76 -21.15
CA VAL A 140 -17.22 6.89 -21.18
C VAL A 140 -16.22 6.79 -22.32
N VAL A 141 -15.97 5.58 -22.82
CA VAL A 141 -15.16 5.36 -24.02
C VAL A 141 -15.79 4.26 -24.86
N SER A 142 -15.84 4.46 -26.17
CA SER A 142 -16.12 3.42 -27.15
C SER A 142 -15.23 3.61 -28.38
N GLY A 143 -14.67 2.52 -28.89
CA GLY A 143 -13.75 2.59 -30.03
C GLY A 143 -13.39 1.21 -30.57
N ASP A 144 -13.21 1.12 -31.90
CA ASP A 144 -13.02 -0.16 -32.58
C ASP A 144 -11.57 -0.65 -32.66
N GLY A 145 -10.63 0.16 -32.14
CA GLY A 145 -9.19 -0.07 -32.17
C GLY A 145 -8.57 -0.13 -33.57
N SER A 146 -9.33 -0.04 -34.66
CA SER A 146 -8.85 -0.42 -35.99
C SER A 146 -8.46 0.75 -36.89
N GLN A 147 -8.98 1.96 -36.67
CA GLN A 147 -8.56 3.16 -37.41
C GLN A 147 -8.57 4.41 -36.52
N ASP A 148 -7.43 5.09 -36.51
CA ASP A 148 -7.19 6.51 -36.19
C ASP A 148 -7.55 7.11 -34.81
N GLU A 149 -8.22 6.41 -33.90
CA GLU A 149 -8.72 7.09 -32.69
C GLU A 149 -7.88 6.90 -31.40
N TYR A 150 -7.35 5.70 -31.08
CA TYR A 150 -6.74 5.44 -29.75
C TYR A 150 -5.57 4.44 -29.65
N LEU A 151 -5.14 3.80 -30.74
CA LEU A 151 -4.01 2.84 -30.69
C LEU A 151 -2.66 3.49 -31.04
N ARG A 152 -1.61 3.15 -30.26
CA ARG A 152 -0.24 3.62 -30.50
C ARG A 152 0.43 2.93 -31.69
N ASP A 153 0.15 1.64 -31.87
CA ASP A 153 0.80 0.79 -32.86
C ASP A 153 -0.23 0.05 -33.72
N LEU A 154 -0.51 0.61 -34.90
CA LEU A 154 -1.37 0.01 -35.93
C LEU A 154 -0.67 -1.14 -36.68
N THR A 155 0.62 -1.37 -36.40
CA THR A 155 1.49 -2.35 -37.08
C THR A 155 1.96 -3.49 -36.17
N ALA A 156 1.60 -3.48 -34.88
CA ALA A 156 1.95 -4.50 -33.91
C ALA A 156 1.29 -5.84 -34.28
N THR A 157 2.06 -6.69 -34.97
CA THR A 157 1.63 -8.01 -35.44
C THR A 157 2.15 -9.16 -34.56
N ASP A 158 3.11 -8.92 -33.65
CA ASP A 158 3.76 -9.95 -32.81
C ASP A 158 3.45 -9.84 -31.31
N SER A 159 2.22 -10.21 -30.93
CA SER A 159 1.81 -10.41 -29.53
C SER A 159 2.61 -11.46 -28.73
N MET A 160 3.69 -12.00 -29.29
CA MET A 160 4.59 -12.97 -28.68
C MET A 160 5.74 -12.29 -27.93
N THR A 161 6.04 -11.01 -28.22
CA THR A 161 7.19 -10.31 -27.60
C THR A 161 6.85 -9.00 -26.90
N GLN A 162 5.77 -8.28 -27.27
CA GLN A 162 5.37 -7.02 -26.61
C GLN A 162 3.84 -6.83 -26.53
N PRO A 163 3.30 -6.24 -25.44
CA PRO A 163 1.89 -5.90 -25.31
C PRO A 163 1.50 -4.71 -26.19
N ASN A 164 0.27 -4.72 -26.73
CA ASN A 164 -0.35 -3.53 -27.32
C ASN A 164 -0.88 -2.61 -26.23
N ASP A 165 -0.94 -1.31 -26.48
CA ASP A 165 -1.55 -0.35 -25.56
C ASP A 165 -2.66 0.50 -26.22
N PHE A 166 -3.73 0.67 -25.46
CA PHE A 166 -4.82 1.60 -25.69
C PHE A 166 -4.82 2.61 -24.55
N GLY A 167 -4.96 3.90 -24.86
CA GLY A 167 -5.14 4.94 -23.87
C GLY A 167 -6.20 5.95 -24.28
N ALA A 168 -6.98 6.44 -23.32
CA ALA A 168 -8.05 7.39 -23.58
C ALA A 168 -8.27 8.34 -22.40
N LEU A 169 -8.41 9.63 -22.71
CA LEU A 169 -9.00 10.59 -21.77
C LEU A 169 -10.49 10.27 -21.60
N LEU A 170 -10.94 10.36 -20.36
CA LEU A 170 -12.36 10.26 -20.04
C LEU A 170 -13.04 11.64 -20.22
N PRO A 171 -14.35 11.68 -20.49
CA PRO A 171 -15.09 12.93 -20.56
C PRO A 171 -14.85 13.81 -19.32
N ALA A 172 -14.74 15.12 -19.51
CA ALA A 172 -14.49 16.04 -18.41
C ALA A 172 -15.56 15.91 -17.31
N GLY A 173 -15.12 15.85 -16.04
CA GLY A 173 -16.02 15.67 -14.90
C GLY A 173 -16.48 14.22 -14.67
N THR A 174 -15.90 13.24 -15.36
CA THR A 174 -16.15 11.83 -15.07
C THR A 174 -15.77 11.51 -13.63
N THR A 175 -16.68 10.87 -12.90
CA THR A 175 -16.44 10.34 -11.56
C THR A 175 -16.98 8.92 -11.46
N GLY A 176 -16.37 8.09 -10.64
CA GLY A 176 -16.87 6.74 -10.39
C GLY A 176 -16.05 6.02 -9.32
N ARG A 177 -16.62 4.95 -8.77
CA ARG A 177 -15.91 3.97 -7.93
C ARG A 177 -15.49 2.74 -8.74
N TYR A 178 -16.32 2.35 -9.70
CA TYR A 178 -16.12 1.17 -10.50
C TYR A 178 -15.80 1.54 -11.93
N VAL A 179 -14.87 0.82 -12.55
CA VAL A 179 -14.55 0.95 -13.97
C VAL A 179 -14.72 -0.40 -14.64
N ARG A 180 -15.52 -0.48 -15.69
CA ARG A 180 -15.81 -1.71 -16.43
C ARG A 180 -15.20 -1.65 -17.81
N LEU A 181 -14.57 -2.74 -18.22
CA LEU A 181 -14.10 -2.94 -19.59
C LEU A 181 -14.94 -4.05 -20.22
N THR A 182 -15.43 -3.81 -21.43
CA THR A 182 -15.97 -4.87 -22.28
C THR A 182 -15.25 -4.89 -23.60
N THR A 183 -14.92 -6.10 -24.08
CA THR A 183 -14.44 -6.29 -25.42
C THR A 183 -15.49 -6.91 -26.32
N ARG A 184 -15.33 -6.77 -27.65
CA ARG A 184 -16.21 -7.41 -28.63
C ARG A 184 -15.96 -8.92 -28.71
N SER A 185 -14.68 -9.28 -28.81
CA SER A 185 -14.22 -10.65 -29.03
C SER A 185 -13.27 -11.08 -27.92
N TRP A 186 -12.70 -12.27 -28.08
CA TRP A 186 -11.66 -12.79 -27.20
C TRP A 186 -10.54 -11.76 -27.01
N ALA A 187 -10.22 -11.47 -25.75
CA ALA A 187 -9.06 -10.66 -25.39
C ALA A 187 -8.31 -11.29 -24.21
N ASN A 188 -6.98 -11.32 -24.28
CA ASN A 188 -6.15 -11.40 -23.07
C ASN A 188 -5.53 -10.03 -22.84
N LEU A 189 -5.58 -9.59 -21.60
CA LEU A 189 -5.10 -8.31 -21.15
C LEU A 189 -3.92 -8.54 -20.22
N TYR A 190 -2.92 -7.67 -20.34
CA TYR A 190 -1.79 -7.64 -19.41
C TYR A 190 -2.13 -6.79 -18.19
N GLU A 191 -2.83 -5.67 -18.38
CA GLU A 191 -3.15 -4.75 -17.29
C GLU A 191 -4.25 -3.77 -17.73
N ILE A 192 -5.12 -3.37 -16.79
CA ILE A 192 -5.94 -2.16 -16.91
C ILE A 192 -5.56 -1.15 -15.83
N GLN A 193 -5.12 0.01 -16.29
CA GLN A 193 -4.69 1.13 -15.47
C GLN A 193 -5.73 2.24 -15.52
N VAL A 194 -6.19 2.68 -14.36
CA VAL A 194 -7.10 3.82 -14.22
C VAL A 194 -6.38 4.92 -13.47
N TYR A 195 -6.50 6.14 -13.98
CA TYR A 195 -5.78 7.29 -13.47
C TYR A 195 -6.74 8.36 -12.96
N SER A 196 -6.36 8.93 -11.81
CA SER A 196 -7.11 9.97 -11.12
C SER A 196 -6.23 11.19 -10.85
N THR A 197 -6.82 12.37 -10.75
CA THR A 197 -6.17 13.54 -10.11
C THR A 197 -5.94 13.35 -8.60
N GLN A 198 -6.54 12.33 -7.98
CA GLN A 198 -6.36 12.00 -6.57
C GLN A 198 -5.63 10.67 -6.40
N GLY A 199 -4.58 10.64 -5.59
CA GLY A 199 -3.83 9.43 -5.27
C GLY A 199 -4.53 8.49 -4.28
N ASN A 200 -4.16 7.21 -4.28
CA ASN A 200 -4.59 6.22 -3.30
C ASN A 200 -4.03 6.58 -1.90
N PRO A 201 -4.88 6.68 -0.86
CA PRO A 201 -4.44 7.09 0.45
C PRO A 201 -3.84 5.90 1.22
N VAL A 202 -2.97 6.22 2.16
CA VAL A 202 -2.58 5.36 3.26
C VAL A 202 -3.80 5.14 4.16
N ASN A 203 -4.02 3.89 4.53
CA ASN A 203 -5.09 3.47 5.44
C ASN A 203 -4.56 3.00 6.79
N GLN A 204 -3.33 2.48 6.82
CA GLN A 204 -2.74 1.92 8.03
C GLN A 204 -1.21 2.06 8.01
N ILE A 205 -0.64 2.32 9.18
CA ILE A 205 0.80 2.27 9.42
C ILE A 205 1.06 1.37 10.62
N GLN A 206 1.93 0.38 10.45
CA GLN A 206 2.46 -0.41 11.55
C GLN A 206 3.93 -0.05 11.79
N VAL A 207 4.24 0.51 12.96
CA VAL A 207 5.62 0.77 13.38
C VAL A 207 6.22 -0.50 13.97
N LYS A 208 7.43 -0.85 13.55
CA LYS A 208 8.21 -2.00 14.05
C LYS A 208 9.60 -1.54 14.47
N GLY A 209 10.08 -2.04 15.60
CA GLY A 209 11.43 -1.85 16.08
C GLY A 209 12.20 -3.17 16.18
N SER A 210 13.07 -3.28 17.18
CA SER A 210 13.71 -4.56 17.52
C SER A 210 12.69 -5.59 18.01
N ILE A 211 13.07 -6.86 18.10
CA ILE A 211 12.18 -7.94 18.57
C ILE A 211 11.62 -7.63 19.97
N THR A 212 12.41 -6.97 20.82
CA THR A 212 12.02 -6.62 22.18
C THR A 212 11.45 -5.21 22.29
N ASN A 213 11.71 -4.31 21.34
CA ASN A 213 11.48 -2.86 21.45
C ASN A 213 12.20 -2.23 22.65
N HIS A 214 13.36 -2.78 23.01
CA HIS A 214 14.26 -2.20 24.01
C HIS A 214 15.50 -1.61 23.36
N VAL A 215 16.00 -0.53 23.95
CA VAL A 215 17.28 0.10 23.61
C VAL A 215 17.94 0.61 24.90
N VAL A 216 19.27 0.59 24.97
CA VAL A 216 19.97 1.14 26.15
C VAL A 216 20.26 2.61 25.95
N ALA A 217 20.21 3.41 27.02
CA ALA A 217 20.59 4.81 26.99
C ALA A 217 21.96 5.03 26.31
N SER A 218 22.08 6.09 25.51
CA SER A 218 23.22 6.41 24.64
C SER A 218 23.45 5.47 23.44
N LEU A 219 22.61 4.45 23.26
CA LEU A 219 22.59 3.64 22.03
C LEU A 219 21.43 4.05 21.13
N SER A 220 21.45 3.50 19.92
CA SER A 220 20.46 3.79 18.89
C SER A 220 19.78 2.52 18.39
N MET A 221 18.59 2.69 17.82
CA MET A 221 17.78 1.63 17.22
C MET A 221 17.13 2.16 15.94
N GLN A 222 17.18 1.37 14.87
CA GLN A 222 16.44 1.64 13.64
C GLN A 222 14.98 1.18 13.80
N LEU A 223 14.04 2.04 13.43
CA LEU A 223 12.62 1.71 13.35
C LEU A 223 12.17 1.66 11.88
N ASN A 224 11.12 0.89 11.61
CA ASN A 224 10.53 0.77 10.28
C ASN A 224 9.02 0.98 10.34
N ALA A 225 8.47 1.62 9.32
CA ALA A 225 7.02 1.78 9.15
C ALA A 225 6.56 0.86 8.00
N TRP A 226 5.56 0.03 8.27
CA TRP A 226 4.90 -0.77 7.25
C TRP A 226 3.57 -0.11 6.89
N VAL A 227 3.53 0.50 5.71
CA VAL A 227 2.42 1.31 5.21
C VAL A 227 1.49 0.45 4.34
N GLN A 228 0.18 0.55 4.56
CA GLN A 228 -0.83 -0.15 3.78
C GLN A 228 -1.94 0.80 3.28
N PRO A 229 -2.51 0.57 2.08
CA PRO A 229 -2.10 -0.47 1.13
C PRO A 229 -0.72 -0.20 0.51
N SER A 230 -0.06 -1.22 -0.01
CA SER A 230 1.23 -1.06 -0.69
C SER A 230 1.12 -0.27 -2.00
N SER A 231 -0.09 -0.10 -2.52
CA SER A 231 -0.42 0.73 -3.69
C SER A 231 -0.85 2.16 -3.33
N ALA A 232 -0.66 2.61 -2.07
CA ALA A 232 -0.82 4.02 -1.72
C ALA A 232 0.16 4.88 -2.55
N THR A 233 -0.30 6.05 -2.97
CA THR A 233 0.45 6.92 -3.90
C THR A 233 1.69 7.54 -3.26
N ASP A 234 1.61 7.90 -1.98
CA ASP A 234 2.76 8.32 -1.19
C ASP A 234 2.83 7.46 0.08
N THR A 235 3.88 6.64 0.16
CA THR A 235 4.13 5.73 1.29
C THR A 235 5.15 6.29 2.27
N SER A 236 5.61 7.53 2.08
CA SER A 236 6.55 8.17 2.98
C SER A 236 5.87 8.57 4.30
N VAL A 237 6.68 8.57 5.36
CA VAL A 237 6.23 8.93 6.71
C VAL A 237 7.17 9.95 7.33
N THR A 238 6.64 10.75 8.24
CA THR A 238 7.42 11.60 9.14
C THR A 238 7.42 11.01 10.54
N TRP A 239 8.61 10.89 11.14
CA TRP A 239 8.81 10.32 12.47
C TRP A 239 8.85 11.39 13.56
N SER A 240 8.27 11.08 14.71
CA SER A 240 8.36 11.87 15.93
C SER A 240 8.49 10.96 17.15
N VAL A 241 9.05 11.50 18.24
CA VAL A 241 9.20 10.79 19.51
C VAL A 241 8.85 11.71 20.66
N TYR A 242 8.15 11.18 21.65
CA TYR A 242 7.81 11.88 22.87
C TYR A 242 7.83 10.93 24.06
N ALA A 243 8.02 11.48 25.27
CA ALA A 243 7.92 10.69 26.49
C ALA A 243 6.52 10.12 26.63
N LYS A 244 6.41 8.81 26.95
CA LYS A 244 5.11 8.21 27.24
C LYS A 244 4.53 8.87 28.51
N PRO A 245 3.22 9.19 28.57
CA PRO A 245 2.62 9.78 29.76
C PRO A 245 2.95 9.00 31.04
N GLY A 246 3.50 9.68 32.04
CA GLY A 246 3.95 9.08 33.29
C GLY A 246 5.35 8.46 33.26
N SER A 247 6.12 8.64 32.18
CA SER A 247 7.49 8.15 32.06
C SER A 247 8.53 9.27 31.95
N THR A 248 9.76 8.96 32.36
CA THR A 248 10.94 9.85 32.28
C THR A 248 11.82 9.59 31.04
N GLY A 249 11.35 8.73 30.14
CA GLY A 249 12.09 8.34 28.94
C GLY A 249 12.26 9.53 28.00
N ALA A 250 13.48 9.70 27.48
CA ALA A 250 13.78 10.70 26.48
C ALA A 250 14.66 10.09 25.38
N ALA A 251 14.39 10.49 24.15
CA ALA A 251 15.15 10.09 22.97
C ALA A 251 15.03 11.19 21.90
N MET A 252 15.93 11.15 20.92
CA MET A 252 15.79 11.87 19.67
C MET A 252 15.53 10.87 18.55
N ILE A 253 14.77 11.28 17.54
CA ILE A 253 14.55 10.47 16.34
C ILE A 253 14.78 11.33 15.12
N ASP A 254 15.45 10.74 14.13
CA ASP A 254 15.56 11.36 12.82
C ASP A 254 14.20 11.28 12.09
N ALA A 255 13.69 12.45 11.70
CA ALA A 255 12.31 12.60 11.22
C ALA A 255 12.04 11.90 9.87
N GLN A 256 13.07 11.60 9.08
CA GLN A 256 12.95 10.99 7.76
C GLN A 256 13.26 9.49 7.78
N THR A 257 14.25 9.11 8.56
CA THR A 257 14.79 7.74 8.57
C THR A 257 14.22 6.87 9.68
N GLY A 258 13.65 7.45 10.75
CA GLY A 258 13.20 6.70 11.91
C GLY A 258 14.34 6.15 12.77
N PHE A 259 15.54 6.71 12.65
CA PHE A 259 16.70 6.34 13.47
C PHE A 259 16.58 6.96 14.87
N LEU A 260 16.29 6.14 15.88
CA LEU A 260 16.09 6.55 17.27
C LEU A 260 17.42 6.52 18.02
N THR A 261 17.75 7.59 18.75
CA THR A 261 18.89 7.66 19.68
C THR A 261 18.40 7.91 21.10
N ALA A 262 18.61 6.93 21.97
CA ALA A 262 18.12 6.94 23.34
C ALA A 262 18.94 7.86 24.25
N SER A 263 18.28 8.67 25.09
CA SER A 263 18.92 9.64 25.98
C SER A 263 18.78 9.26 27.45
N SER A 264 17.56 9.14 27.99
CA SER A 264 17.32 8.83 29.40
C SER A 264 16.42 7.59 29.59
N PRO A 265 16.62 6.81 30.66
CA PRO A 265 15.80 5.64 30.95
C PRO A 265 14.33 5.98 31.15
N GLY A 266 13.46 5.06 30.72
CA GLY A 266 12.01 5.20 30.75
C GLY A 266 11.40 4.68 29.46
N ILE A 267 10.19 5.11 29.13
CA ILE A 267 9.43 4.68 27.96
C ILE A 267 9.16 5.91 27.10
N VAL A 268 9.48 5.81 25.82
CA VAL A 268 9.11 6.79 24.80
C VAL A 268 8.09 6.19 23.85
N THR A 269 7.16 7.00 23.38
CA THR A 269 6.27 6.63 22.29
C THR A 269 6.83 7.23 21.01
N VAL A 270 7.12 6.37 20.04
CA VAL A 270 7.52 6.77 18.68
C VAL A 270 6.30 6.72 17.78
N GLN A 271 6.12 7.74 16.95
CA GLN A 271 5.03 7.86 16.02
C GLN A 271 5.56 8.06 14.60
N ALA A 272 4.95 7.37 13.63
CA ALA A 272 5.12 7.61 12.20
C ALA A 272 3.80 8.13 11.63
N ALA A 273 3.82 9.29 10.98
CA ALA A 273 2.66 9.91 10.35
C ALA A 273 2.79 9.86 8.82
N ALA A 274 1.73 9.46 8.11
CA ALA A 274 1.73 9.48 6.64
C ALA A 274 1.80 10.92 6.10
N ASN A 275 2.56 11.11 5.02
CA ASN A 275 2.74 12.42 4.38
C ASN A 275 1.73 12.69 3.25
N ASP A 276 0.93 11.69 2.88
CA ASP A 276 -0.04 11.73 1.77
C ASP A 276 -1.32 12.52 2.06
N GLY A 277 -1.42 13.14 3.23
CA GLY A 277 -2.59 13.89 3.68
C GLY A 277 -3.75 13.04 4.22
N SER A 278 -3.60 11.71 4.31
CA SER A 278 -4.60 10.81 4.90
C SER A 278 -4.84 11.04 6.40
N GLY A 279 -3.86 11.62 7.10
CA GLY A 279 -3.88 11.80 8.55
C GLY A 279 -3.64 10.51 9.35
N ILE A 280 -3.29 9.40 8.67
CA ILE A 280 -3.00 8.14 9.34
C ILE A 280 -1.67 8.21 10.09
N THR A 281 -1.67 7.67 11.31
CA THR A 281 -0.47 7.50 12.12
C THR A 281 -0.35 6.06 12.63
N GLY A 282 0.89 5.60 12.81
CA GLY A 282 1.22 4.39 13.55
C GLY A 282 2.11 4.74 14.73
N SER A 283 2.08 3.95 15.81
CA SER A 283 2.91 4.21 16.99
C SER A 283 3.44 2.93 17.62
N LEU A 284 4.58 3.07 18.32
CA LEU A 284 5.25 2.01 19.05
C LEU A 284 5.88 2.59 20.32
N ASP A 285 5.65 1.92 21.45
CA ASP A 285 6.38 2.24 22.67
C ASP A 285 7.73 1.51 22.69
N VAL A 286 8.77 2.26 23.04
CA VAL A 286 10.14 1.77 23.17
C VAL A 286 10.60 1.96 24.61
N THR A 287 11.08 0.88 25.21
CA THR A 287 11.68 0.92 26.55
C THR A 287 13.16 1.27 26.43
N ILE A 288 13.57 2.30 27.16
CA ILE A 288 14.96 2.74 27.30
C ILE A 288 15.51 2.20 28.62
N ASP A 289 16.41 1.24 28.53
CA ASP A 289 17.08 0.65 29.69
C ASP A 289 18.26 1.53 30.12
N ALA A 290 18.50 1.61 31.44
CA ALA A 290 19.64 2.36 31.99
C ALA A 290 20.99 1.74 31.65
N SER A 291 21.04 0.41 31.57
CA SER A 291 22.23 -0.36 31.20
C SER A 291 21.84 -1.78 30.84
N VAL A 292 22.70 -2.48 30.09
CA VAL A 292 22.59 -3.93 29.94
C VAL A 292 23.12 -4.63 31.19
N ALA A 293 22.49 -5.75 31.56
CA ALA A 293 23.06 -6.65 32.57
C ALA A 293 24.43 -7.14 32.11
N LYS A 294 25.47 -6.82 32.88
CA LYS A 294 26.82 -7.32 32.63
C LYS A 294 27.01 -8.62 33.40
N TRP A 295 27.48 -9.66 32.70
CA TRP A 295 27.95 -10.87 33.36
C TRP A 295 29.09 -10.52 34.31
N ARG A 296 28.97 -10.95 35.57
CA ARG A 296 30.06 -10.90 36.55
C ARG A 296 30.54 -12.30 36.87
N GLU A 297 31.83 -12.44 37.10
CA GLU A 297 32.38 -13.64 37.74
C GLU A 297 32.05 -13.61 39.23
N MET A 298 31.71 -14.76 39.79
CA MET A 298 31.45 -14.95 41.20
C MET A 298 32.11 -16.24 41.63
N GLU A 299 32.86 -16.18 42.72
CA GLU A 299 33.50 -17.34 43.33
C GLU A 299 32.74 -17.69 44.62
N PHE A 300 32.38 -18.97 44.76
CA PHE A 300 31.80 -19.50 45.98
C PHE A 300 32.77 -20.49 46.60
N ALA A 301 33.30 -20.15 47.77
CA ALA A 301 34.12 -21.08 48.54
C ALA A 301 33.21 -21.92 49.45
N LEU A 302 33.21 -23.23 49.24
CA LEU A 302 32.54 -24.20 50.12
C LEU A 302 33.58 -24.90 50.98
N SER A 303 33.23 -25.22 52.22
CA SER A 303 34.07 -26.00 53.15
C SER A 303 33.26 -27.13 53.79
N SER A 304 33.83 -28.34 53.83
CA SER A 304 33.24 -29.47 54.56
C SER A 304 33.72 -29.52 56.02
N ALA A 305 32.83 -29.90 56.92
CA ALA A 305 33.17 -30.21 58.32
C ALA A 305 33.70 -31.65 58.50
N ALA A 306 33.51 -32.51 57.49
CA ALA A 306 34.01 -33.87 57.50
C ALA A 306 35.45 -33.93 56.94
N THR A 307 36.24 -34.89 57.43
CA THR A 307 37.59 -35.15 56.95
C THR A 307 37.59 -36.41 56.10
N TYR A 308 38.21 -36.35 54.93
CA TYR A 308 38.33 -37.48 53.99
C TYR A 308 39.82 -37.77 53.76
N SER A 309 40.16 -39.04 53.57
CA SER A 309 41.55 -39.45 53.34
C SER A 309 42.03 -39.05 51.94
N HIS A 310 41.14 -39.04 50.94
CA HIS A 310 41.44 -38.60 49.59
C HIS A 310 40.31 -37.68 49.08
N PRO A 311 40.18 -36.42 49.58
CA PRO A 311 39.04 -35.55 49.27
C PRO A 311 38.77 -35.33 47.78
N PHE A 312 39.80 -35.40 46.94
CA PHE A 312 39.67 -35.32 45.48
C PHE A 312 38.98 -36.54 44.85
N MET A 313 39.15 -37.73 45.42
CA MET A 313 38.55 -38.98 44.92
C MET A 313 37.25 -39.35 45.66
N ASP A 314 37.13 -38.92 46.91
CA ASP A 314 36.07 -39.36 47.82
C ASP A 314 34.85 -38.42 47.81
N VAL A 315 34.98 -37.21 47.25
CA VAL A 315 33.96 -36.17 47.33
C VAL A 315 33.66 -35.56 45.96
N ASP A 316 32.44 -35.78 45.48
CA ASP A 316 31.85 -35.03 44.38
C ASP A 316 31.00 -33.89 44.92
N VAL A 317 31.30 -32.66 44.48
CA VAL A 317 30.47 -31.48 44.78
C VAL A 317 29.91 -30.95 43.49
N THR A 318 28.59 -30.79 43.44
CA THR A 318 27.89 -30.11 42.34
C THR A 318 27.06 -28.96 42.89
N ALA A 319 27.04 -27.85 42.16
CA ALA A 319 26.21 -26.70 42.45
C ALA A 319 25.19 -26.54 41.31
N THR A 320 23.91 -26.45 41.66
CA THR A 320 22.83 -26.14 40.72
C THR A 320 22.38 -24.71 40.96
N PHE A 321 22.54 -23.87 39.94
CA PHE A 321 22.08 -22.49 39.92
C PHE A 321 20.75 -22.43 39.18
N THR A 322 19.75 -21.76 39.77
CA THR A 322 18.47 -21.50 39.12
C THR A 322 18.35 -20.02 38.83
N GLY A 323 18.14 -19.67 37.57
CA GLY A 323 17.96 -18.30 37.15
C GLY A 323 16.53 -17.79 37.37
N PRO A 324 16.29 -16.48 37.18
CA PRO A 324 15.00 -15.84 37.46
C PRO A 324 13.83 -16.40 36.64
N ASN A 325 14.08 -16.99 35.47
CA ASN A 325 13.05 -17.58 34.61
C ASN A 325 12.97 -19.11 34.74
N GLY A 326 13.59 -19.70 35.76
CA GLY A 326 13.54 -21.13 36.06
C GLY A 326 14.56 -21.98 35.30
N GLU A 327 15.41 -21.38 34.47
CA GLU A 327 16.54 -22.06 33.85
C GLU A 327 17.51 -22.58 34.90
N THR A 328 18.00 -23.81 34.74
CA THR A 328 18.95 -24.42 35.67
C THR A 328 20.31 -24.65 35.01
N LEU A 329 21.36 -24.44 35.80
CA LEU A 329 22.74 -24.71 35.40
C LEU A 329 23.42 -25.51 36.52
N THR A 330 23.78 -26.75 36.24
CA THR A 330 24.56 -27.57 37.18
C THR A 330 26.03 -27.57 36.78
N ARG A 331 26.92 -27.28 37.75
CA ARG A 331 28.37 -27.30 37.56
C ARG A 331 29.04 -28.12 38.65
N PRO A 332 30.05 -28.95 38.31
CA PRO A 332 30.91 -29.53 39.33
C PRO A 332 31.76 -28.42 39.96
N ALA A 333 31.96 -28.47 41.28
CA ALA A 333 33.02 -27.72 41.93
C ALA A 333 34.35 -28.47 41.77
N PHE A 334 35.47 -27.77 41.87
CA PHE A 334 36.79 -28.42 41.88
C PHE A 334 37.50 -28.19 43.20
N TRP A 335 38.28 -29.18 43.62
CA TRP A 335 39.14 -29.09 44.80
C TRP A 335 40.31 -28.14 44.56
N ASP A 336 40.55 -27.17 45.46
CA ASP A 336 41.58 -26.15 45.29
C ASP A 336 42.98 -26.52 45.85
N GLY A 337 43.11 -27.70 46.47
CA GLY A 337 44.39 -28.23 46.95
C GLY A 337 44.73 -27.92 48.42
N GLY A 338 43.86 -27.25 49.18
CA GLY A 338 44.08 -27.00 50.62
C GLY A 338 43.89 -28.23 51.52
N ILE A 339 44.68 -28.36 52.60
CA ILE A 339 44.51 -29.40 53.66
C ILE A 339 43.15 -29.25 54.39
N ARG A 340 42.46 -28.12 54.18
CA ARG A 340 41.09 -27.87 54.58
C ARG A 340 40.25 -27.45 53.37
N GLY A 341 39.79 -28.42 52.60
CA GLY A 341 38.38 -28.42 52.19
C GLY A 341 37.88 -27.34 51.24
N LYS A 342 38.72 -26.56 50.57
CA LYS A 342 38.26 -25.37 49.84
C LYS A 342 38.10 -25.74 48.37
N SER A 343 36.94 -25.41 47.80
CA SER A 343 36.63 -25.68 46.38
C SER A 343 36.35 -24.36 45.69
N ASP A 344 36.94 -24.20 44.50
CA ASP A 344 36.81 -23.01 43.64
C ASP A 344 35.99 -23.43 42.39
N SER A 345 35.34 -22.47 41.75
CA SER A 345 34.58 -22.67 40.50
C SER A 345 34.78 -21.45 39.59
N ARG A 346 35.90 -21.42 38.87
CA ARG A 346 36.24 -20.34 37.92
C ARG A 346 35.40 -20.35 36.65
N ARG A 347 35.18 -19.15 36.11
CA ARG A 347 34.69 -18.93 34.73
C ARG A 347 35.79 -18.28 33.89
N ARG A 348 36.25 -18.95 32.83
CA ARG A 348 36.79 -18.22 31.66
C ARG A 348 35.67 -18.05 30.63
N PRO A 349 35.42 -16.84 30.11
CA PRO A 349 34.57 -16.70 28.94
C PRO A 349 35.29 -17.34 27.75
N ARG A 350 34.71 -18.41 27.17
CA ARG A 350 34.90 -18.63 25.74
C ARG A 350 34.07 -17.58 25.03
N GLU A 351 34.74 -16.81 24.18
CA GLU A 351 34.09 -16.03 23.13
C GLU A 351 33.21 -16.96 22.30
N ALA A 352 31.91 -16.83 22.47
CA ALA A 352 30.88 -17.18 21.50
C ALA A 352 29.84 -16.07 21.70
N GLY A 353 29.60 -15.15 20.78
CA GLY A 353 29.59 -15.32 19.34
C GLY A 353 28.14 -15.21 18.90
N ARG A 354 27.76 -13.96 18.59
CA ARG A 354 26.46 -13.43 18.11
C ARG A 354 25.38 -13.13 19.15
#